data_AF-A0A286XEA8-F1
#
_entry.id   AF-A0A286XEA8-F1
#
_cell.length_a   1.000
_cell.length_b   1.000
_cell.length_c   1.000
_cell.angle_alpha   90.00
_cell.angle_beta   90.00
_cell.angle_gamma   90.00
#
_symmetry.space_group_name_H-M   'P 1'
#
loop_
_entity.id
_entity.type
_entity.pdbx_description
1 polymer ?
#
loop_
_entity_poly.entity_id
_entity_poly.type
_entity_poly.pdbx_seq_one_letter_code
_entity_poly.pdbx_strand_id
1 'polypeptide(L)'
;MAKEELPSVSKDLQELQKKLSFLIKSFQNNSKVVAFMKSPVGQYLDRHPVLALSMLVFMAMSAVPVGFFLLLVVLSTLAALVGVILLEGLVISVGGLTLLCILCGLVFISLAISGTIMMSYVMVSSLVNHWFSYRPLAKQNPSVNCQLGMKGHHQE
;
A
#
# COMPACT_ATOMS: atom_id res chain seq x y z
N MET A 1 62.85 -7.68 -13.67
CA MET A 1 61.73 -7.09 -12.92
C MET A 1 61.63 -5.63 -13.32
N ALA A 2 60.46 -5.24 -13.85
CA ALA A 2 60.19 -4.00 -14.57
C ALA A 2 60.35 -2.74 -13.69
N LYS A 3 60.97 -1.71 -14.24
CA LYS A 3 61.21 -0.42 -13.59
C LYS A 3 60.87 0.72 -14.56
N GLU A 4 59.65 0.76 -15.07
CA GLU A 4 59.26 1.68 -16.14
C GLU A 4 57.84 2.25 -16.02
N GLU A 5 57.43 2.85 -14.88
CA GLU A 5 56.14 3.59 -14.82
C GLU A 5 56.14 4.85 -13.91
N LEU A 6 57.28 5.53 -13.71
CA LEU A 6 57.32 6.82 -12.98
C LEU A 6 57.24 8.12 -13.84
N PRO A 7 57.71 8.17 -15.11
CA PRO A 7 57.77 9.45 -15.83
C PRO A 7 56.43 9.89 -16.45
N SER A 8 55.47 8.99 -16.63
CA SER A 8 54.12 9.30 -17.14
C SER A 8 53.27 10.02 -16.10
N VAL A 9 53.29 9.54 -14.85
CA VAL A 9 52.55 10.12 -13.72
C VAL A 9 52.98 11.55 -13.43
N SER A 10 54.29 11.85 -13.53
CA SER A 10 54.81 13.22 -13.35
C SER A 10 54.32 14.18 -14.43
N LYS A 11 54.17 13.73 -15.68
CA LYS A 11 53.69 14.56 -16.79
C LYS A 11 52.20 14.82 -16.66
N ASP A 12 51.43 13.82 -16.27
CA ASP A 12 49.98 13.94 -16.03
C ASP A 12 49.67 14.85 -14.83
N LEU A 13 50.43 14.74 -13.73
CA LEU A 13 50.34 15.67 -12.60
C LEU A 13 50.67 17.12 -13.01
N GLN A 14 51.64 17.30 -13.90
CA GLN A 14 52.03 18.62 -14.39
C GLN A 14 50.97 19.21 -15.33
N GLU A 15 50.28 18.37 -16.10
CA GLU A 15 49.13 18.74 -16.94
C GLU A 15 47.91 19.09 -16.08
N LEU A 16 47.63 18.30 -15.05
CA LEU A 16 46.59 18.57 -14.06
C LEU A 16 46.87 19.87 -13.29
N GLN A 17 48.12 20.12 -12.90
CA GLN A 17 48.54 21.40 -12.31
C GLN A 17 48.34 22.59 -13.27
N LYS A 18 48.62 22.42 -14.57
CA LYS A 18 48.33 23.44 -15.59
C LYS A 18 46.82 23.65 -15.77
N LYS A 19 46.03 22.58 -15.79
CA LYS A 19 44.56 22.64 -15.90
C LYS A 19 43.94 23.30 -14.67
N LEU A 20 44.40 22.96 -13.47
CA LEU A 20 43.98 23.54 -12.20
C LEU A 20 44.35 25.02 -12.12
N SER A 21 45.59 25.38 -12.45
CA SER A 21 46.00 26.80 -12.48
C SER A 21 45.23 27.63 -13.50
N PHE A 22 44.86 27.02 -14.64
CA PHE A 22 43.98 27.66 -15.61
C PHE A 22 42.55 27.84 -15.09
N LEU A 23 41.98 26.82 -14.43
CA LEU A 23 40.67 26.93 -13.77
C LEU A 23 40.69 27.96 -12.64
N ILE A 24 41.75 28.02 -11.84
CA ILE A 24 41.91 28.98 -10.74
C ILE A 24 41.99 30.41 -11.29
N LYS A 25 42.74 30.64 -12.37
CA LYS A 25 42.74 31.94 -13.07
C LYS A 25 41.37 32.29 -13.65
N SER A 26 40.66 31.31 -14.20
CA SER A 26 39.29 31.50 -14.71
C SER A 26 38.32 31.86 -13.56
N PHE A 27 38.47 31.23 -12.40
CA PHE A 27 37.65 31.48 -11.22
C PHE A 27 37.95 32.84 -10.56
N GLN A 28 39.22 33.26 -10.49
CA GLN A 28 39.62 34.58 -10.00
C GLN A 28 39.13 35.73 -10.90
N ASN A 29 39.07 35.52 -12.21
CA ASN A 29 38.56 36.52 -13.15
C ASN A 29 37.02 36.65 -13.13
N ASN A 30 36.30 35.78 -12.43
CA ASN A 30 34.87 35.93 -12.21
C ASN A 30 34.59 36.94 -11.10
N SER A 31 33.99 38.07 -11.45
CA SER A 31 33.67 39.19 -10.55
C SER A 31 32.87 38.79 -9.29
N LYS A 32 32.11 37.69 -9.35
CA LYS A 32 31.33 37.13 -8.23
C LYS A 32 32.19 36.60 -7.08
N VAL A 33 33.36 36.04 -7.36
CA VAL A 33 34.25 35.46 -6.34
C VAL A 33 35.07 36.55 -5.67
N VAL A 34 35.51 37.54 -6.46
CA VAL A 34 36.18 38.75 -5.97
C VAL A 34 35.27 39.59 -5.07
N ALA A 35 33.97 39.67 -5.38
CA ALA A 35 32.98 40.33 -4.54
C ALA A 35 32.76 39.61 -3.19
N PHE A 36 32.82 38.27 -3.17
CA PHE A 36 32.77 37.49 -1.94
C PHE A 36 34.04 37.62 -1.09
N MET A 37 35.22 37.74 -1.71
CA MET A 37 36.49 38.03 -1.01
C MET A 37 36.54 39.47 -0.46
N LYS A 38 35.83 40.41 -1.10
CA LYS A 38 35.68 41.80 -0.63
C LYS A 38 34.59 41.99 0.43
N SER A 39 33.84 40.94 0.77
CA SER A 39 32.83 40.95 1.82
C SER A 39 33.48 41.11 3.21
N PRO A 40 32.81 41.74 4.20
CA PRO A 40 33.32 41.88 5.57
C PRO A 40 33.84 40.57 6.19
N VAL A 41 33.29 39.41 5.83
CA VAL A 41 33.82 38.09 6.23
C VAL A 41 35.20 37.77 5.62
N GLY A 42 35.46 38.14 4.36
CA GLY A 42 36.76 37.94 3.71
C GLY A 42 37.84 38.89 4.25
N GLN A 43 37.46 40.12 4.56
CA GLN A 43 38.38 41.13 5.12
C GLN A 43 38.69 40.90 6.61
N TYR A 44 37.80 40.21 7.34
CA TYR A 44 38.02 39.77 8.72
C TYR A 44 38.92 38.51 8.80
N LEU A 45 38.81 37.62 7.81
CA LEU A 45 39.68 36.45 7.67
C LEU A 45 41.12 36.83 7.28
N ASP A 46 41.29 37.82 6.40
CA ASP A 46 42.60 38.30 5.93
C ASP A 46 43.41 38.99 7.05
N ARG A 47 42.71 39.72 7.94
CA ARG A 47 43.35 40.49 9.03
C ARG A 47 43.84 39.64 10.20
N HIS A 48 43.31 38.42 10.39
CA HIS A 48 43.77 37.46 11.40
C HIS A 48 43.66 36.00 10.90
N PRO A 49 44.69 35.44 10.23
CA PRO A 49 44.68 34.08 9.68
C PRO A 49 44.46 32.98 10.72
N VAL A 50 44.80 33.22 12.00
CA VAL A 50 44.56 32.28 13.11
C VAL A 50 43.07 32.20 13.47
N LEU A 51 42.35 33.32 13.35
CA LEU A 51 40.93 33.39 13.67
C LEU A 51 40.09 32.71 12.58
N ALA A 52 40.48 32.92 11.32
CA ALA A 52 39.99 32.17 10.16
C ALA A 52 40.12 30.65 10.34
N LEU A 53 41.33 30.20 10.69
CA LEU A 53 41.66 28.80 10.89
C LEU A 53 40.87 28.21 12.07
N SER A 54 40.71 28.97 13.17
CA SER A 54 39.94 28.53 14.33
C SER A 54 38.46 28.34 14.02
N MET A 55 37.84 29.24 13.26
CA MET A 55 36.45 29.12 12.81
C MET A 55 36.24 27.95 11.87
N LEU A 56 37.21 27.71 10.97
CA LEU A 56 37.18 26.56 10.05
C LEU A 56 37.31 25.23 10.81
N VAL A 57 38.24 25.14 11.76
CA VAL A 57 38.40 23.95 12.60
C VAL A 57 37.17 23.76 13.48
N PHE A 58 36.60 24.83 14.04
CA PHE A 58 35.38 24.75 14.84
C PHE A 58 34.19 24.27 14.00
N MET A 59 34.02 24.81 12.79
CA MET A 59 33.00 24.33 11.85
C MET A 59 33.23 22.89 11.43
N ALA A 60 34.47 22.47 11.18
CA ALA A 60 34.78 21.08 10.86
C ALA A 60 34.50 20.15 12.05
N MET A 61 34.87 20.58 13.26
CA MET A 61 34.68 19.83 14.49
C MET A 61 33.23 19.81 14.98
N SER A 62 32.43 20.83 14.64
CA SER A 62 31.00 20.88 14.93
C SER A 62 30.14 20.26 13.84
N ALA A 63 30.57 20.33 12.57
CA ALA A 63 29.83 19.75 11.45
C ALA A 63 29.73 18.22 11.55
N VAL A 64 30.75 17.55 12.09
CA VAL A 64 30.71 16.10 12.31
C VAL A 64 29.61 15.70 13.31
N PRO A 65 29.59 16.20 14.56
CA PRO A 65 28.53 15.86 15.51
C PRO A 65 27.15 16.39 15.11
N VAL A 66 27.05 17.59 14.52
CA VAL A 66 25.78 18.16 14.06
C VAL A 66 25.23 17.39 12.86
N GLY A 67 26.09 17.05 11.90
CA GLY A 67 25.71 16.27 10.72
C GLY A 67 25.27 14.86 11.10
N PHE A 68 26.00 14.21 12.01
CA PHE A 68 25.62 12.90 12.53
C PHE A 68 24.27 12.95 13.27
N PHE A 69 24.03 13.98 14.08
CA PHE A 69 22.75 14.17 14.75
C PHE A 69 21.61 14.35 13.75
N LEU A 70 21.77 15.22 12.75
CA LEU A 70 20.76 15.42 11.70
C LEU A 70 20.50 14.15 10.91
N LEU A 71 21.54 13.37 10.60
CA LEU A 71 21.40 12.08 9.92
C LEU A 71 20.57 11.11 10.77
N LEU A 72 20.87 10.98 12.06
CA LEU A 72 20.12 10.12 12.97
C LEU A 72 18.67 10.56 13.10
N VAL A 73 18.41 11.87 13.17
CA VAL A 73 17.05 12.42 13.22
C VAL A 73 16.29 12.04 11.94
N VAL A 74 16.88 12.24 10.76
CA VAL A 74 16.25 11.89 9.47
C VAL A 74 16.00 10.39 9.35
N LEU A 75 16.97 9.57 9.75
CA LEU A 75 16.80 8.11 9.77
C LEU A 75 15.70 7.69 10.73
N SER A 76 15.63 8.31 11.91
CA SER A 76 14.62 8.02 12.92
C SER A 76 13.22 8.46 12.47
N THR A 77 13.09 9.61 11.82
CA THR A 77 11.79 10.06 11.29
C THR A 77 11.34 9.18 10.14
N LEU A 78 12.23 8.78 9.24
CA LEU A 78 11.92 7.84 8.17
C LEU A 78 11.50 6.48 8.74
N ALA A 79 12.23 5.96 9.72
CA ALA A 79 11.90 4.71 10.40
C ALA A 79 10.54 4.81 11.12
N ALA A 80 10.24 5.94 11.77
CA ALA A 80 8.95 6.18 12.41
C ALA A 80 7.81 6.26 11.37
N LEU A 81 8.00 6.94 10.24
CA LEU A 81 7.05 6.99 9.13
C LEU A 81 6.74 5.60 8.59
N VAL A 82 7.77 4.80 8.29
CA VAL A 82 7.59 3.41 7.84
C VAL A 82 6.88 2.60 8.92
N GLY A 83 7.26 2.75 10.19
CA GLY A 83 6.61 2.08 11.32
C GLY A 83 5.12 2.39 11.42
N VAL A 84 4.73 3.67 11.28
CA VAL A 84 3.32 4.08 11.30
C VAL A 84 2.56 3.50 10.11
N ILE A 85 3.14 3.54 8.90
CA ILE A 85 2.50 2.97 7.70
C ILE A 85 2.29 1.46 7.86
N LEU A 86 3.28 0.73 8.40
CA LEU A 86 3.15 -0.69 8.66
C LEU A 86 2.12 -1.00 9.75
N LEU A 87 2.08 -0.21 10.83
CA LEU A 87 1.12 -0.37 11.91
C LEU A 87 -0.31 -0.08 11.43
N GLU A 88 -0.51 1.02 10.71
CA GLU A 88 -1.80 1.38 10.12
C GLU A 88 -2.25 0.30 9.12
N GLY A 89 -1.36 -0.14 8.23
CA GLY A 89 -1.64 -1.22 7.30
C GLY A 89 -2.01 -2.54 8.00
N LEU A 90 -1.33 -2.89 9.10
CA LEU A 90 -1.65 -4.06 9.90
C LEU A 90 -3.03 -3.93 10.57
N VAL A 91 -3.32 -2.78 11.19
CA VAL A 91 -4.61 -2.51 11.85
C VAL A 91 -5.75 -2.56 10.84
N ILE A 92 -5.59 -1.94 9.67
CA ILE A 92 -6.56 -1.99 8.57
C ILE A 92 -6.71 -3.42 8.05
N SER A 93 -5.61 -4.18 7.91
CA SER A 93 -5.66 -5.56 7.44
C SER A 93 -6.40 -6.48 8.42
N VAL A 94 -6.07 -6.40 9.72
CA VAL A 94 -6.74 -7.18 10.77
C VAL A 94 -8.21 -6.78 10.88
N GLY A 95 -8.49 -5.48 10.94
CA GLY A 95 -9.86 -4.96 10.95
C GLY A 95 -10.66 -5.39 9.72
N GLY A 96 -10.06 -5.28 8.54
CA GLY A 96 -10.65 -5.71 7.27
C GLY A 96 -10.93 -7.20 7.22
N LEU A 97 -10.00 -8.05 7.68
CA LEU A 97 -10.20 -9.49 7.78
C LEU A 97 -11.32 -9.84 8.75
N THR A 98 -11.40 -9.17 9.91
CA THR A 98 -12.49 -9.35 10.87
C THR A 98 -13.83 -8.95 10.27
N LEU A 99 -13.90 -7.79 9.60
CA LEU A 99 -15.13 -7.33 8.94
C LEU A 99 -15.55 -8.27 7.81
N LEU A 100 -14.61 -8.70 6.97
CA LEU A 100 -14.86 -9.67 5.92
C LEU A 100 -15.35 -10.99 6.51
N CYS A 101 -14.75 -11.47 7.59
CA CYS A 101 -15.16 -12.68 8.29
C CYS A 101 -16.60 -12.58 8.79
N ILE A 102 -16.96 -11.48 9.45
CA ILE A 102 -18.33 -11.23 9.94
C ILE A 102 -19.30 -11.17 8.77
N LEU A 103 -18.98 -10.40 7.72
CA LEU A 103 -19.84 -10.26 6.54
C LEU A 103 -20.05 -11.60 5.84
N CYS A 104 -18.98 -12.38 5.63
CA CYS A 104 -19.07 -13.73 5.08
C CYS A 104 -19.92 -14.65 5.95
N GLY A 105 -19.75 -14.62 7.27
CA GLY A 105 -20.57 -15.40 8.21
C GLY A 105 -22.05 -15.04 8.09
N LEU A 106 -22.38 -13.75 8.04
CA LEU A 106 -23.75 -13.27 7.86
C LEU A 106 -24.33 -13.69 6.50
N VAL A 107 -23.55 -13.61 5.43
CA VAL A 107 -23.97 -14.08 4.09
C VAL A 107 -24.26 -15.56 4.12
N PHE A 108 -23.39 -16.37 4.73
CA PHE A 108 -23.59 -17.82 4.82
C PHE A 108 -24.84 -18.18 5.63
N ILE A 109 -25.03 -17.54 6.79
CA ILE A 109 -26.23 -17.72 7.62
C ILE A 109 -27.48 -17.31 6.85
N SER A 110 -27.45 -16.17 6.17
CA SER A 110 -28.55 -15.68 5.35
C SER A 110 -28.90 -16.66 4.22
N LEU A 111 -27.89 -17.17 3.51
CA LEU A 111 -28.06 -18.17 2.46
C LEU A 111 -28.64 -19.47 3.03
N ALA A 112 -28.18 -19.92 4.20
CA ALA A 112 -28.69 -21.11 4.85
C ALA A 112 -30.17 -20.96 5.24
N ILE A 113 -30.55 -19.83 5.84
CA ILE A 113 -31.94 -19.54 6.21
C ILE A 113 -32.81 -19.44 4.95
N SER A 114 -32.39 -18.66 3.95
CA SER A 114 -33.09 -18.50 2.68
C SER A 114 -33.25 -19.83 1.94
N GLY A 115 -32.18 -20.63 1.87
CA GLY A 115 -32.19 -21.94 1.26
C GLY A 115 -33.12 -22.92 1.99
N THR A 116 -33.11 -22.90 3.33
CA THR A 116 -34.02 -23.74 4.14
C THR A 116 -35.47 -23.35 3.90
N ILE A 117 -35.78 -22.04 3.91
CA ILE A 117 -37.13 -21.54 3.62
C ILE A 117 -37.55 -21.96 2.21
N MET A 118 -36.69 -21.80 1.19
CA MET A 118 -37.01 -22.17 -0.18
C MET A 118 -37.22 -23.68 -0.34
N MET A 119 -36.34 -24.52 0.21
CA MET A 119 -36.50 -25.97 0.19
C MET A 119 -37.77 -26.40 0.92
N SER A 120 -38.07 -25.80 2.07
CA SER A 120 -39.31 -26.07 2.81
C SER A 120 -40.55 -25.65 2.01
N TYR A 121 -40.52 -24.49 1.35
CA TYR A 121 -41.59 -24.01 0.50
C TYR A 121 -41.83 -24.94 -0.70
N VAL A 122 -40.77 -25.40 -1.37
CA VAL A 122 -40.85 -26.34 -2.50
C VAL A 122 -41.37 -27.71 -2.05
N MET A 123 -40.86 -28.23 -0.92
CA MET A 123 -41.30 -29.52 -0.37
C MET A 123 -42.77 -29.48 0.04
N VAL A 124 -43.21 -28.42 0.75
CA VAL A 124 -44.61 -28.24 1.14
C VAL A 124 -45.49 -28.05 -0.10
N SER A 125 -45.08 -27.22 -1.07
CA SER A 125 -45.82 -27.02 -2.31
C SER A 125 -45.97 -28.32 -3.09
N SER A 126 -44.92 -29.13 -3.12
CA SER A 126 -44.94 -30.46 -3.74
C SER A 126 -45.88 -31.40 -2.98
N LEU A 127 -45.81 -31.46 -1.65
CA LEU A 127 -46.67 -32.31 -0.84
C LEU A 127 -48.15 -31.94 -0.97
N VAL A 128 -48.46 -30.64 -0.93
CA VAL A 128 -49.81 -30.12 -1.16
C VAL A 128 -50.28 -30.47 -2.55
N ASN A 129 -49.46 -30.29 -3.60
CA ASN A 129 -49.82 -30.64 -4.97
C ASN A 129 -50.12 -32.15 -5.13
N HIS A 130 -49.29 -33.02 -4.54
CA HIS A 130 -49.56 -34.47 -4.55
C HIS A 130 -50.82 -34.83 -3.77
N TRP A 131 -51.04 -34.23 -2.60
CA TRP A 131 -52.22 -34.49 -1.78
C TRP A 131 -53.51 -33.99 -2.44
N PHE A 132 -53.47 -32.81 -3.08
CA PHE A 132 -54.56 -32.27 -3.88
C PHE A 132 -54.81 -33.08 -5.16
N SER A 133 -53.80 -33.79 -5.67
CA SER A 133 -53.89 -34.71 -6.81
C SER A 133 -54.36 -36.12 -6.42
N TYR A 134 -54.22 -36.52 -5.14
CA TYR A 134 -54.77 -37.77 -4.60
C TYR A 134 -56.24 -37.62 -4.17
N ARG A 135 -56.64 -36.45 -3.69
CA ARG A 135 -58.04 -36.10 -3.34
C ARG A 135 -59.10 -36.22 -4.45
N PRO A 136 -58.83 -36.03 -5.76
CA PRO A 136 -59.79 -36.25 -6.84
C PRO A 136 -59.99 -37.74 -7.11
N LEU A 137 -58.96 -38.58 -6.87
CA LEU A 137 -59.00 -40.02 -7.08
C LEU A 137 -59.72 -40.77 -5.96
N ALA A 138 -59.72 -40.27 -4.72
CA ALA A 138 -60.56 -40.82 -3.64
C ALA A 138 -62.06 -40.48 -3.81
N LYS A 139 -62.44 -39.66 -4.81
CA LYS A 139 -63.83 -39.34 -5.16
C LYS A 139 -64.28 -39.97 -6.50
N GLN A 140 -63.49 -40.87 -7.07
CA GLN A 140 -63.89 -41.75 -8.17
C GLN A 140 -63.30 -43.14 -7.86
N ASN A 141 -63.99 -44.06 -7.18
CA ASN A 141 -64.95 -45.02 -7.75
C ASN A 141 -65.19 -46.11 -6.65
N PRO A 142 -66.08 -47.13 -6.75
CA PRO A 142 -67.37 -47.31 -7.46
C PRO A 142 -68.47 -47.80 -6.48
N SER A 143 -69.66 -47.18 -6.45
CA SER A 143 -70.86 -47.87 -5.94
C SER A 143 -71.67 -48.42 -7.11
N VAL A 144 -71.38 -49.68 -7.41
CA VAL A 144 -72.24 -50.63 -8.10
C VAL A 144 -73.69 -50.52 -7.58
N ASN A 145 -74.64 -50.52 -8.52
CA ASN A 145 -76.09 -50.76 -8.37
C ASN A 145 -76.90 -49.86 -7.41
N CYS A 146 -77.78 -49.03 -7.99
CA CYS A 146 -79.19 -48.93 -7.62
C CYS A 146 -79.90 -47.89 -8.51
N GLN A 147 -80.35 -48.29 -9.70
CA GLN A 147 -81.52 -47.70 -10.39
C GLN A 147 -82.06 -48.73 -11.39
N LEU A 148 -82.22 -49.97 -10.90
CA LEU A 148 -83.23 -50.91 -11.38
C LEU A 148 -84.50 -50.57 -10.58
N GLY A 149 -85.41 -49.76 -11.13
CA GLY A 149 -86.63 -49.46 -10.37
C GLY A 149 -87.48 -48.28 -10.78
N MET A 150 -87.78 -48.08 -12.07
CA MET A 150 -89.06 -47.43 -12.44
C MET A 150 -89.69 -48.16 -13.61
N LYS A 151 -90.43 -49.22 -13.25
CA LYS A 151 -91.48 -49.83 -14.05
C LYS A 151 -92.77 -49.05 -13.76
N GLY A 152 -93.44 -48.60 -14.82
CA GLY A 152 -94.77 -48.01 -14.81
C GLY A 152 -94.78 -46.71 -15.62
N HIS A 153 -95.67 -46.47 -16.57
CA HIS A 153 -96.82 -47.18 -17.13
C HIS A 153 -97.31 -46.29 -18.30
N HIS A 154 -98.12 -46.85 -19.21
CA HIS A 154 -98.93 -46.20 -20.26
C HIS A 154 -98.24 -45.87 -21.60
N GLN A 155 -98.54 -46.57 -22.72
CA GLN A 155 -99.79 -46.60 -23.52
C GLN A 155 -99.80 -45.38 -24.47
N GLU A 156 -99.84 -45.50 -25.81
CA GLU A 156 -100.66 -46.32 -26.73
C GLU A 156 -99.87 -46.90 -27.91
#